data_AF-N1Q6V6-F1
#
_entry.id   AF-N1Q6V6-F1
#
_cell.length_a   1.000
_cell.length_b   1.000
_cell.length_c   1.000
_cell.angle_alpha   90.00
_cell.angle_beta   90.00
_cell.angle_gamma   90.00
#
_symmetry.space_group_name_H-M   'P 1'
#
loop_
_entity.id
_entity.type
_entity.pdbx_description
1 polymer ?
#
loop_
_entity_poly.entity_id
_entity_poly.type
_entity_poly.pdbx_seq_one_letter_code
_entity_poly.pdbx_strand_id
1 'polypeptide(L)'
;MADHDISISGWQEAWLERTHPQLFQYCLTLIYTLSAISLFLSIKSLLLTRKCRRELLQNPSSRAATFAACDKKMRGITRCQFLVSSLFCFHTLAIWLVDAGISVFAVWKDVDANPEAYTPQLWLDLGIASISMLGIFIFVFLVFPMLQLLLFSWAFAKFRPTKKQTSCENGTLGAHIPELRTLTTHLAQMWMMAGFLLMAFWPVYFKSPLRLTIAEAIYGSGLAWSHVAMMLNWRSEEIANLEIKPRMSVKDAVLLYGQHGMALPFRKTEEHVLPKFDDEKQALLGDGS
;
A
#
# COMPACT_ATOMS: atom_id res chain seq x y z
N MET A 1 -3.53 25.58 -35.17
CA MET A 1 -4.79 25.79 -34.42
C MET A 1 -4.49 26.87 -33.42
N ALA A 2 -5.32 27.92 -33.33
CA ALA A 2 -5.13 28.92 -32.28
C ALA A 2 -5.39 28.23 -30.94
N ASP A 3 -4.39 28.21 -30.07
CA ASP A 3 -4.51 27.71 -28.71
C ASP A 3 -5.52 28.61 -27.98
N HIS A 4 -6.74 28.11 -27.82
CA HIS A 4 -7.74 28.75 -26.97
C HIS A 4 -7.43 28.39 -25.52
N ASP A 5 -6.70 29.28 -24.84
CA ASP A 5 -6.31 29.09 -23.45
C ASP A 5 -7.48 29.45 -22.51
N ILE A 6 -7.90 28.48 -21.68
CA ILE A 6 -8.92 28.68 -20.67
C ILE A 6 -8.34 29.54 -19.55
N SER A 7 -8.85 30.76 -19.38
CA SER A 7 -8.38 31.67 -18.34
C SER A 7 -8.93 31.27 -16.96
N ILE A 8 -8.03 30.94 -16.02
CA ILE A 8 -8.34 30.75 -14.59
C ILE A 8 -7.72 31.94 -13.85
N SER A 9 -8.45 32.54 -12.89
CA SER A 9 -7.97 33.72 -12.18
C SER A 9 -8.26 33.69 -10.68
N GLY A 10 -7.55 34.53 -9.93
CA GLY A 10 -7.78 34.75 -8.50
C GLY A 10 -7.26 33.60 -7.63
N TRP A 11 -7.99 33.25 -6.57
CA TRP A 11 -7.56 32.23 -5.61
C TRP A 11 -7.43 30.84 -6.25
N GLN A 12 -8.19 30.57 -7.31
CA GLN A 12 -8.19 29.30 -8.04
C GLN A 12 -6.87 29.08 -8.78
N GLU A 13 -6.37 30.12 -9.45
CA GLU A 13 -5.07 30.10 -10.11
C GLU A 13 -3.95 29.89 -9.08
N ALA A 14 -3.96 30.65 -7.98
CA ALA A 14 -2.99 30.48 -6.90
C ALA A 14 -3.06 29.08 -6.25
N TRP A 15 -4.24 28.47 -6.17
CA TRP A 15 -4.41 27.10 -5.69
C TRP A 15 -3.76 26.09 -6.65
N LEU A 16 -4.01 26.20 -7.95
CA LEU A 16 -3.49 25.27 -8.96
C LEU A 16 -1.98 25.45 -9.18
N GLU A 17 -1.46 26.67 -9.07
CA GLU A 17 -0.03 26.98 -9.12
C GLU A 17 0.70 26.69 -7.80
N ARG A 18 -0.02 26.24 -6.76
CA ARG A 18 0.53 25.95 -5.42
C ARG A 18 1.20 27.16 -4.74
N THR A 19 0.79 28.37 -5.12
CA THR A 19 1.24 29.63 -4.50
C THR A 19 0.26 30.16 -3.46
N HIS A 20 -0.91 29.54 -3.29
CA HIS A 20 -1.91 29.95 -2.31
C HIS A 20 -1.36 29.82 -0.87
N PRO A 21 -1.25 30.92 -0.10
CA PRO A 21 -0.51 30.94 1.17
C PRO A 21 -1.13 30.04 2.24
N GLN A 22 -2.47 29.96 2.30
CA GLN A 22 -3.15 29.09 3.26
C GLN A 22 -2.97 27.61 2.91
N LEU A 23 -2.93 27.25 1.62
CA LEU A 23 -2.69 25.86 1.20
C LEU A 23 -1.29 25.45 1.64
N PHE A 24 -0.29 26.29 1.39
CA PHE A 24 1.07 26.06 1.81
C PHE A 24 1.19 25.88 3.33
N GLN A 25 0.58 26.77 4.12
CA GLN A 25 0.61 26.69 5.58
C GLN A 25 -0.08 25.44 6.14
N TYR A 26 -1.28 25.09 5.64
CA TYR A 26 -2.01 23.92 6.09
C TYR A 26 -1.29 22.62 5.70
N CYS A 27 -0.77 22.53 4.47
CA CYS A 27 0.01 21.38 4.03
C CYS A 27 1.27 21.18 4.88
N LEU A 28 2.04 22.25 5.14
CA LEU A 28 3.23 22.15 6.00
C LEU A 28 2.88 21.73 7.43
N THR A 29 1.85 22.33 8.02
CA THR A 29 1.41 22.00 9.38
C THR A 29 1.03 20.52 9.47
N LEU A 30 0.28 20.02 8.48
CA LEU A 30 -0.08 18.61 8.41
C LEU A 30 1.15 17.71 8.27
N ILE A 31 2.07 18.03 7.33
CA ILE A 31 3.29 17.25 7.10
C ILE A 31 4.11 17.16 8.37
N TYR A 32 4.39 18.28 9.02
CA TYR A 32 5.22 18.28 10.23
C TYR A 32 4.54 17.53 11.37
N THR A 33 3.23 17.71 11.55
CA THR A 33 2.47 17.02 12.60
C THR A 33 2.47 15.51 12.38
N LEU A 34 2.10 15.05 11.18
CA LEU A 34 2.07 13.63 10.85
C LEU A 34 3.48 13.01 10.84
N SER A 35 4.49 13.75 10.41
CA SER A 35 5.90 13.30 10.44
C SER A 35 6.41 13.15 11.87
N ALA A 36 6.07 14.08 12.77
CA ALA A 36 6.43 13.99 14.18
C ALA A 36 5.75 12.78 14.86
N ILE A 37 4.46 12.56 14.59
CA ILE A 37 3.73 11.39 15.08
C ILE A 37 4.37 10.10 14.55
N SER A 38 4.66 10.05 13.24
CA SER A 38 5.35 8.92 12.62
C SER A 38 6.71 8.64 13.26
N LEU A 39 7.53 9.67 13.46
CA LEU A 39 8.85 9.55 14.07
C LEU A 39 8.73 8.98 15.49
N PHE A 40 7.80 9.50 16.29
CA PHE A 40 7.53 9.00 17.64
C PHE A 40 7.12 7.53 17.64
N LEU A 41 6.19 7.14 16.76
CA LEU A 41 5.76 5.74 16.61
C LEU A 41 6.92 4.83 16.18
N SER A 42 7.77 5.31 15.28
CA SER A 42 8.94 4.58 14.78
C SER A 42 9.98 4.36 15.88
N ILE A 43 10.29 5.39 16.67
CA ILE A 43 11.19 5.29 17.82
C ILE A 43 10.61 4.32 18.85
N LYS A 44 9.30 4.42 19.15
CA LYS A 44 8.61 3.51 20.08
C LYS A 44 8.70 2.06 19.60
N SER A 45 8.50 1.81 18.30
CA SER A 45 8.67 0.49 17.67
C SER A 45 10.10 -0.04 17.85
N LEU A 46 11.11 0.77 17.53
CA LEU A 46 12.53 0.39 17.68
C LEU A 46 12.90 0.04 19.12
N LEU A 47 12.47 0.87 20.09
CA LEU A 47 12.70 0.62 21.51
C LEU A 47 12.01 -0.65 21.99
N LEU A 48 10.77 -0.90 21.56
CA LEU A 48 10.03 -2.11 21.87
C LEU A 48 10.73 -3.35 21.31
N THR A 49 11.19 -3.32 20.06
CA THR A 49 11.93 -4.41 19.44
C THR A 49 13.24 -4.70 20.18
N ARG A 50 14.00 -3.66 20.56
CA ARG A 50 15.24 -3.80 21.34
C ARG A 50 14.97 -4.41 22.73
N LYS A 51 13.92 -3.95 23.41
CA LYS A 51 13.51 -4.50 24.72
C LYS A 51 13.11 -5.97 24.59
N CYS A 52 12.28 -6.30 23.60
CA CYS A 52 11.85 -7.67 23.36
C CYS A 52 13.03 -8.61 23.08
N ARG A 53 14.00 -8.16 22.27
CA ARG A 53 15.21 -8.94 21.99
C ARG A 53 16.01 -9.22 23.27
N ARG A 54 16.15 -8.25 24.17
CA ARG A 54 16.83 -8.45 25.46
C ARG A 54 16.09 -9.47 26.33
N GLU A 55 14.78 -9.34 26.46
CA GLU A 55 13.94 -10.26 27.25
C GLU A 55 13.99 -11.71 26.72
N LEU A 56 13.97 -11.90 25.39
CA LEU A 56 14.09 -13.20 24.75
C LEU A 56 15.46 -13.88 24.96
N LEU A 57 16.53 -13.08 25.07
CA LEU A 57 17.88 -13.57 25.35
C LEU A 57 18.05 -13.93 26.83
N GLN A 58 17.36 -13.22 27.73
CA GLN A 58 17.46 -13.40 29.18
C GLN A 58 16.65 -14.59 29.73
N ASN A 59 15.47 -14.88 29.18
CA ASN A 59 14.56 -15.91 29.71
C ASN A 59 14.20 -16.98 28.65
N PRO A 60 14.93 -18.11 28.57
CA PRO A 60 14.70 -19.14 27.56
C PRO A 60 13.36 -19.86 27.68
N SER A 61 12.87 -20.06 28.90
CA SER A 61 11.65 -20.83 29.20
C SER A 61 10.34 -20.11 28.87
N SER A 62 10.36 -18.77 28.78
CA SER A 62 9.16 -17.95 28.51
C SER A 62 9.14 -17.31 27.12
N ARG A 63 10.03 -17.70 26.21
CA ARG A 63 10.24 -17.02 24.92
C ARG A 63 8.97 -16.85 24.09
N ALA A 64 8.13 -17.87 24.02
CA ALA A 64 6.88 -17.83 23.26
C ALA A 64 5.90 -16.77 23.82
N ALA A 65 5.73 -16.74 25.14
CA ALA A 65 4.85 -15.78 25.81
C ALA A 65 5.39 -14.34 25.69
N THR A 66 6.69 -14.15 25.87
CA THR A 66 7.37 -12.85 25.69
C THR A 66 7.21 -12.35 24.26
N PHE A 67 7.43 -13.21 23.26
CA PHE A 67 7.27 -12.86 21.84
C PHE A 67 5.82 -12.48 21.50
N ALA A 68 4.84 -13.26 21.95
CA ALA A 68 3.43 -12.97 21.73
C ALA A 68 3.00 -11.62 22.34
N ALA A 69 3.47 -11.31 23.54
CA ALA A 69 3.21 -10.02 24.20
C ALA A 69 3.85 -8.85 23.44
N CYS A 70 5.07 -9.03 22.92
CA CYS A 70 5.72 -8.03 22.06
C CYS A 70 4.97 -7.84 20.74
N ASP A 71 4.55 -8.92 20.07
CA ASP A 71 3.81 -8.85 18.80
C ASP A 71 2.51 -8.07 18.96
N LYS A 72 1.76 -8.33 20.03
CA LYS A 72 0.50 -7.60 20.33
C LYS A 72 0.74 -6.09 20.46
N LYS A 73 1.79 -5.69 21.18
CA LYS A 73 2.16 -4.27 21.34
C LYS A 73 2.62 -3.66 20.01
N MET A 74 3.40 -4.41 19.23
CA MET A 74 3.89 -3.97 17.93
C MET A 74 2.75 -3.77 16.94
N ARG A 75 1.76 -4.68 16.92
CA ARG A 75 0.54 -4.58 16.12
C ARG A 75 -0.23 -3.29 16.40
N GLY A 76 -0.32 -2.87 17.66
CA GLY A 76 -0.92 -1.58 18.02
C GLY A 76 -0.18 -0.38 17.40
N ILE A 77 1.16 -0.39 17.44
CA ILE A 77 1.99 0.68 16.87
C ILE A 77 1.85 0.72 15.34
N THR A 78 1.93 -0.44 14.68
CA THR A 78 1.84 -0.52 13.21
C THR A 78 0.44 -0.16 12.71
N ARG A 79 -0.63 -0.46 13.45
CA ARG A 79 -1.98 0.06 13.15
C ARG A 79 -2.05 1.57 13.24
N CYS A 80 -1.45 2.19 14.27
CA CYS A 80 -1.39 3.64 14.35
C CYS A 80 -0.58 4.26 13.18
N GLN A 81 0.54 3.65 12.77
CA GLN A 81 1.28 4.09 11.58
C GLN A 81 0.47 3.94 10.30
N PHE A 82 -0.29 2.85 10.17
CA PHE A 82 -1.20 2.69 9.04
C PHE A 82 -2.24 3.81 8.98
N LEU A 83 -2.80 4.23 10.13
CA LEU A 83 -3.70 5.39 10.18
C LEU A 83 -3.01 6.68 9.71
N VAL A 84 -1.75 6.91 10.09
CA VAL A 84 -0.96 8.05 9.58
C VAL A 84 -0.84 7.98 8.05
N SER A 85 -0.56 6.80 7.49
CA SER A 85 -0.53 6.57 6.04
C SER A 85 -1.87 6.90 5.39
N SER A 86 -2.99 6.44 5.96
CA SER A 86 -4.33 6.74 5.47
C SER A 86 -4.66 8.23 5.53
N LEU A 87 -4.21 8.95 6.57
CA LEU A 87 -4.42 10.39 6.66
C LEU A 87 -3.73 11.14 5.51
N PHE A 88 -2.49 10.79 5.14
CA PHE A 88 -1.84 11.36 3.96
C PHE A 88 -2.62 11.08 2.66
N CYS A 89 -3.17 9.88 2.54
CA CYS A 89 -4.00 9.48 1.40
C CYS A 89 -5.31 10.31 1.33
N PHE A 90 -6.04 10.48 2.42
CA PHE A 90 -7.28 11.26 2.42
C PHE A 90 -7.04 12.75 2.16
N HIS A 91 -5.99 13.34 2.71
CA HIS A 91 -5.67 14.75 2.45
C HIS A 91 -5.21 14.97 1.01
N THR A 92 -4.49 14.02 0.43
CA THR A 92 -4.25 14.02 -1.02
C THR A 92 -5.57 14.09 -1.78
N LEU A 93 -6.49 13.17 -1.50
CA LEU A 93 -7.74 13.06 -2.25
C LEU A 93 -8.54 14.35 -2.14
N ALA A 94 -8.55 14.99 -0.97
CA ALA A 94 -9.17 16.29 -0.78
C ALA A 94 -8.54 17.36 -1.70
N ILE A 95 -7.21 17.47 -1.76
CA ILE A 95 -6.52 18.43 -2.66
C ILE A 95 -6.86 18.12 -4.11
N TRP A 96 -6.79 16.86 -4.52
CA TRP A 96 -7.09 16.44 -5.89
C TRP A 96 -8.54 16.74 -6.29
N LEU A 97 -9.51 16.51 -5.40
CA LEU A 97 -10.92 16.84 -5.64
C LEU A 97 -11.13 18.35 -5.84
N VAL A 98 -10.42 19.19 -5.08
CA VAL A 98 -10.47 20.64 -5.28
C VAL A 98 -9.83 21.03 -6.62
N ASP A 99 -8.67 20.46 -6.98
CA ASP A 99 -8.03 20.69 -8.27
C ASP A 99 -8.96 20.34 -9.44
N ALA A 100 -9.58 19.15 -9.38
CA ALA A 100 -10.50 18.65 -10.38
C ALA A 100 -11.76 19.53 -10.44
N GLY A 101 -12.32 19.91 -9.30
CA GLY A 101 -13.49 20.78 -9.22
C GLY A 101 -13.25 22.15 -9.85
N ILE A 102 -12.11 22.80 -9.57
CA ILE A 102 -11.73 24.06 -10.22
C ILE A 102 -11.59 23.87 -11.73
N SER A 103 -10.90 22.81 -12.17
CA SER A 103 -10.64 22.56 -13.59
C SER A 103 -11.92 22.29 -14.37
N VAL A 104 -12.81 21.43 -13.86
CA VAL A 104 -14.11 21.13 -14.48
C VAL A 104 -14.98 22.37 -14.56
N PHE A 105 -15.00 23.19 -13.51
CA PHE A 105 -15.78 24.42 -13.49
C PHE A 105 -15.24 25.47 -14.47
N ALA A 106 -13.92 25.57 -14.64
CA ALA A 106 -13.30 26.45 -15.62
C ALA A 106 -13.68 26.05 -17.05
N VAL A 107 -13.59 24.76 -17.37
CA VAL A 107 -14.02 24.22 -18.68
C VAL A 107 -15.51 24.48 -18.90
N TRP A 108 -16.36 24.19 -17.90
CA TRP A 108 -17.81 24.39 -18.03
C TRP A 108 -18.16 25.85 -18.34
N LYS A 109 -17.52 26.80 -17.64
CA LYS A 109 -17.72 28.24 -17.90
C LYS A 109 -17.27 28.66 -19.29
N ASP A 110 -16.16 28.11 -19.77
CA ASP A 110 -15.64 28.46 -21.09
C ASP A 110 -16.52 27.89 -22.21
N VAL A 111 -17.04 26.67 -22.04
CA VAL A 111 -18.02 26.07 -22.96
C VAL A 111 -19.31 26.90 -23.02
N ASP A 112 -19.81 27.37 -21.88
CA ASP A 112 -21.02 28.19 -21.80
C ASP A 112 -20.81 29.58 -22.46
N ALA A 113 -19.64 30.17 -22.29
CA ALA A 113 -19.31 31.48 -22.84
C ALA A 113 -18.93 31.45 -24.33
N ASN A 114 -18.28 30.38 -24.80
CA ASN A 114 -17.72 30.25 -26.16
C ASN A 114 -18.19 28.97 -26.87
N PRO A 115 -19.50 28.72 -27.01
CA PRO A 115 -20.01 27.44 -27.50
C PRO A 115 -19.56 27.10 -28.93
N GLU A 116 -19.34 28.10 -29.78
CA GLU A 116 -18.91 27.93 -31.17
C GLU A 116 -17.46 27.43 -31.29
N ALA A 117 -16.62 27.62 -30.27
CA ALA A 117 -15.24 27.13 -30.25
C ALA A 117 -15.18 25.59 -30.09
N TYR A 118 -16.22 24.99 -29.52
CA TYR A 118 -16.27 23.56 -29.17
C TYR A 118 -16.90 22.72 -30.28
N THR A 119 -16.19 22.58 -31.39
CA THR A 119 -16.63 21.78 -32.54
C THR A 119 -16.74 20.28 -32.22
N PRO A 120 -17.57 19.50 -32.95
CA PRO A 120 -17.64 18.05 -32.78
C PRO A 120 -16.28 17.34 -32.95
N GLN A 121 -15.41 17.88 -33.81
CA GLN A 121 -14.05 17.37 -34.01
C GLN A 121 -13.19 17.56 -32.75
N LEU A 122 -13.27 18.73 -32.11
CA LEU A 122 -12.54 19.00 -30.87
C LEU A 122 -12.96 18.04 -29.75
N TRP A 123 -14.26 17.75 -29.63
CA TRP A 123 -14.77 16.76 -28.66
C TRP A 123 -14.26 15.34 -28.93
N LEU A 124 -14.17 14.95 -30.20
CA LEU A 124 -13.58 13.68 -30.60
C LEU A 124 -12.09 13.59 -30.24
N ASP A 125 -11.32 14.63 -30.56
CA ASP A 125 -9.89 14.69 -30.25
C ASP A 125 -9.64 14.65 -28.73
N LEU A 126 -10.45 15.38 -27.96
CA LEU A 126 -10.41 15.36 -26.49
C LEU A 126 -10.77 13.97 -25.93
N GLY A 127 -11.75 13.29 -26.53
CA GLY A 127 -12.12 11.92 -26.20
C GLY A 127 -10.99 10.93 -26.44
N ILE A 128 -10.33 11.00 -27.60
CA ILE A 128 -9.18 10.14 -27.95
C ILE A 128 -8.01 10.39 -26.98
N ALA A 129 -7.70 11.66 -26.69
CA ALA A 129 -6.65 12.02 -25.73
C ALA A 129 -6.96 11.50 -24.32
N SER A 130 -8.22 11.60 -23.88
CA SER A 130 -8.67 11.10 -22.58
C SER A 130 -8.56 9.58 -22.47
N ILE A 131 -8.96 8.84 -23.50
CA ILE A 131 -8.83 7.37 -23.54
C ILE A 131 -7.36 6.95 -23.55
N SER A 132 -6.54 7.64 -24.34
CA SER A 132 -5.11 7.35 -24.45
C SER A 132 -4.38 7.59 -23.12
N MET A 133 -4.68 8.70 -22.44
CA MET A 133 -4.18 8.98 -21.09
C MET A 133 -4.67 7.92 -20.09
N LEU A 134 -5.96 7.57 -20.10
CA LEU A 134 -6.50 6.52 -19.24
C LEU A 134 -5.81 5.15 -19.44
N GLY A 135 -5.47 4.81 -20.69
CA GLY A 135 -4.73 3.58 -20.99
C GLY A 135 -3.33 3.57 -20.38
N ILE A 136 -2.58 4.68 -20.52
CA ILE A 136 -1.28 4.87 -19.88
C ILE A 136 -1.44 4.81 -18.36
N PHE A 137 -2.49 5.42 -17.83
CA PHE A 137 -2.78 5.47 -16.40
C PHE A 137 -2.98 4.07 -15.80
N ILE A 138 -3.85 3.27 -16.41
CA ILE A 138 -4.11 1.89 -15.98
C ILE A 138 -2.82 1.06 -16.05
N PHE A 139 -2.04 1.22 -17.12
CA PHE A 139 -0.79 0.48 -17.28
C PHE A 139 0.22 0.80 -16.19
N VAL A 140 0.48 2.09 -15.92
CA VAL A 140 1.44 2.53 -14.90
C VAL A 140 0.98 2.15 -13.51
N PHE A 141 -0.31 2.35 -13.22
CA PHE A 141 -0.90 2.03 -11.91
C PHE A 141 -0.88 0.54 -11.58
N LEU A 142 -0.89 -0.35 -12.56
CA LEU A 142 -0.86 -1.81 -12.34
C LEU A 142 0.55 -2.39 -12.44
N VAL A 143 1.28 -2.07 -13.50
CA VAL A 143 2.57 -2.72 -13.79
C VAL A 143 3.64 -2.28 -12.79
N PHE A 144 3.71 -0.98 -12.48
CA PHE A 144 4.76 -0.47 -11.61
C PHE A 144 4.67 -1.03 -10.18
N PRO A 145 3.49 -1.05 -9.51
CA PRO A 145 3.37 -1.67 -8.18
C PRO A 145 3.59 -3.18 -8.19
N MET A 146 3.12 -3.89 -9.23
CA MET A 146 3.37 -5.33 -9.35
C MET A 146 4.87 -5.63 -9.44
N LEU A 147 5.62 -4.88 -10.25
CA LEU A 147 7.08 -5.04 -10.34
C LEU A 147 7.76 -4.76 -9.00
N GLN A 148 7.33 -3.75 -8.26
CA GLN A 148 7.88 -3.47 -6.92
C GLN A 148 7.63 -4.63 -5.95
N LEU A 149 6.41 -5.17 -5.92
CA LEU A 149 6.07 -6.31 -5.07
C LEU A 149 6.87 -7.55 -5.46
N LEU A 150 6.99 -7.85 -6.76
CA LEU A 150 7.78 -8.98 -7.26
C LEU A 150 9.25 -8.85 -6.88
N LEU A 151 9.85 -7.68 -7.10
CA LEU A 151 11.25 -7.40 -6.75
C LEU A 151 11.47 -7.49 -5.24
N PHE A 152 10.54 -6.97 -4.44
CA PHE A 152 10.61 -7.06 -2.99
C PHE A 152 10.50 -8.51 -2.51
N SER A 153 9.54 -9.29 -3.02
CA SER A 153 9.41 -10.71 -2.71
C SER A 153 10.66 -11.50 -3.08
N TRP A 154 11.23 -11.24 -4.26
CA TRP A 154 12.49 -11.86 -4.69
C TRP A 154 13.67 -11.46 -3.81
N ALA A 155 13.83 -10.17 -3.50
CA ALA A 155 14.90 -9.68 -2.63
C ALA A 155 14.78 -10.23 -1.21
N PHE A 156 13.56 -10.29 -0.67
CA PHE A 156 13.28 -10.89 0.62
C PHE A 156 13.63 -12.38 0.64
N ALA A 157 13.34 -13.12 -0.44
CA ALA A 157 13.71 -14.53 -0.57
C ALA A 157 15.23 -14.74 -0.72
N LYS A 158 15.90 -13.89 -1.51
CA LYS A 158 17.32 -14.05 -1.87
C LYS A 158 18.29 -13.60 -0.77
N PHE A 159 18.02 -12.46 -0.12
CA PHE A 159 18.93 -11.87 0.87
C PHE A 159 18.63 -12.30 2.31
N ARG A 160 17.66 -13.19 2.49
CA ARG A 160 17.46 -13.82 3.78
C ARG A 160 18.68 -14.69 4.10
N PRO A 161 19.29 -14.53 5.29
CA PRO A 161 20.44 -15.32 5.66
C PRO A 161 20.05 -16.79 5.78
N THR A 162 20.48 -17.57 4.79
CA THR A 162 20.43 -19.04 4.71
C THR A 162 21.25 -19.73 5.82
N LYS A 163 21.77 -18.98 6.80
CA LYS A 163 22.72 -19.45 7.82
C LYS A 163 22.10 -20.21 9.01
N LYS A 164 20.80 -20.50 9.00
CA LYS A 164 20.15 -21.39 9.99
C LYS A 164 19.23 -22.44 9.35
N GLN A 165 19.60 -22.91 8.16
CA GLN A 165 18.86 -23.96 7.46
C GLN A 165 19.06 -25.36 8.08
N THR A 166 19.75 -25.49 9.23
CA THR A 166 20.04 -26.76 9.90
C THR A 166 19.13 -27.09 11.09
N SER A 167 18.08 -26.32 11.40
CA SER A 167 17.19 -26.70 12.51
C SER A 167 15.71 -26.29 12.40
N CYS A 168 15.29 -25.64 11.31
CA CYS A 168 13.88 -25.29 11.11
C CYS A 168 13.49 -25.48 9.65
N GLU A 169 13.32 -26.74 9.22
CA GLU A 169 12.53 -27.08 8.03
C GLU A 169 11.04 -26.72 8.19
N ASN A 170 10.60 -26.36 9.40
CA ASN A 170 9.21 -25.97 9.73
C ASN A 170 9.06 -24.46 10.04
N GLY A 171 9.81 -23.60 9.36
CA GLY A 171 9.65 -22.14 9.51
C GLY A 171 8.39 -21.64 8.80
N THR A 172 7.22 -21.85 9.40
CA THR A 172 5.94 -21.33 8.91
C THR A 172 6.03 -19.81 8.69
N LEU A 173 5.36 -19.31 7.64
CA LEU A 173 5.31 -17.89 7.27
C LEU A 173 4.98 -16.98 8.48
N GLY A 174 4.22 -17.51 9.44
CA GLY A 174 3.90 -16.91 10.73
C GLY A 174 5.09 -16.30 11.49
N ALA A 175 6.28 -16.91 11.41
CA ALA A 175 7.48 -16.39 12.09
C ALA A 175 7.97 -15.05 11.51
N HIS A 176 7.57 -14.72 10.27
CA HIS A 176 8.03 -13.52 9.54
C HIS A 176 6.97 -12.44 9.40
N ILE A 177 5.72 -12.74 9.77
CA ILE A 177 4.61 -11.79 9.72
C ILE A 177 4.92 -10.48 10.46
N PRO A 178 5.54 -10.46 11.66
CA PRO A 178 5.79 -9.20 12.37
C PRO A 178 6.77 -8.26 11.66
N GLU A 179 7.82 -8.82 11.03
CA GLU A 179 8.82 -8.05 10.27
C GLU A 179 8.22 -7.50 8.98
N LEU A 180 7.53 -8.37 8.22
CA LEU A 180 6.82 -7.98 6.99
C LEU A 180 5.74 -6.94 7.28
N ARG A 181 4.99 -7.07 8.38
CA ARG A 181 3.97 -6.10 8.80
C ARG A 181 4.57 -4.71 8.99
N THR A 182 5.71 -4.65 9.69
CA THR A 182 6.37 -3.37 9.98
C THR A 182 6.93 -2.74 8.70
N LEU A 183 7.62 -3.51 7.87
CA LEU A 183 8.19 -3.04 6.59
C LEU A 183 7.13 -2.52 5.63
N THR A 184 6.08 -3.31 5.40
CA THR A 184 4.99 -2.96 4.47
C THR A 184 4.22 -1.73 4.93
N THR A 185 3.96 -1.60 6.24
CA THR A 185 3.31 -0.41 6.83
C THR A 185 4.17 0.85 6.61
N HIS A 186 5.48 0.76 6.81
CA HIS A 186 6.39 1.88 6.59
C HIS A 186 6.50 2.25 5.10
N LEU A 187 6.59 1.26 4.21
CA LEU A 187 6.59 1.49 2.77
C LEU A 187 5.31 2.19 2.31
N ALA A 188 4.15 1.71 2.76
CA ALA A 188 2.86 2.35 2.49
C ALA A 188 2.86 3.83 2.93
N GLN A 189 3.31 4.08 4.16
CA GLN A 189 3.37 5.43 4.71
C GLN A 189 4.30 6.36 3.93
N MET A 190 5.49 5.89 3.54
CA MET A 190 6.43 6.68 2.75
C MET A 190 5.87 7.04 1.37
N TRP A 191 5.23 6.09 0.69
CA TRP A 191 4.59 6.37 -0.61
C TRP A 191 3.42 7.34 -0.46
N MET A 192 2.57 7.18 0.54
CA MET A 192 1.44 8.09 0.77
C MET A 192 1.89 9.50 1.14
N MET A 193 2.97 9.63 1.92
CA MET A 193 3.60 10.91 2.20
C MET A 193 4.21 11.53 0.93
N ALA A 194 4.92 10.74 0.12
CA ALA A 194 5.50 11.22 -1.14
C ALA A 194 4.42 11.72 -2.12
N GLY A 195 3.30 11.00 -2.20
CA GLY A 195 2.14 11.41 -2.99
C GLY A 195 1.59 12.73 -2.48
N PHE A 196 1.35 12.82 -1.17
CA PHE A 196 0.87 14.06 -0.56
C PHE A 196 1.79 15.25 -0.87
N LEU A 197 3.11 15.09 -0.76
CA LEU A 197 4.08 16.14 -1.10
C LEU A 197 4.00 16.55 -2.57
N LEU A 198 3.91 15.58 -3.48
CA LEU A 198 3.77 15.86 -4.91
C LEU A 198 2.49 16.67 -5.17
N MET A 199 1.37 16.25 -4.61
CA MET A 199 0.08 16.92 -4.83
C MET A 199 0.02 18.29 -4.17
N ALA A 200 0.62 18.45 -2.99
CA ALA A 200 0.61 19.71 -2.24
C ALA A 200 1.52 20.80 -2.82
N PHE A 201 2.63 20.43 -3.49
CA PHE A 201 3.65 21.41 -3.89
C PHE A 201 3.98 21.45 -5.38
N TRP A 202 3.63 20.43 -6.17
CA TRP A 202 3.85 20.48 -7.62
C TRP A 202 2.67 21.19 -8.30
N PRO A 203 2.90 22.29 -9.04
CA PRO A 203 1.87 23.00 -9.81
C PRO A 203 1.10 22.07 -10.77
N VAL A 204 -0.21 22.28 -10.90
CA VAL A 204 -1.09 21.35 -11.61
C VAL A 204 -0.79 21.28 -13.10
N TYR A 205 -0.57 22.42 -13.74
CA TYR A 205 -0.38 22.50 -15.19
C TYR A 205 1.09 22.39 -15.62
N PHE A 206 2.04 22.60 -14.70
CA PHE A 206 3.46 22.49 -15.01
C PHE A 206 3.88 21.04 -15.29
N LYS A 207 4.10 20.72 -16.58
CA LYS A 207 4.39 19.36 -17.06
C LYS A 207 3.31 18.36 -16.62
N SER A 208 2.03 18.72 -16.81
CA SER A 208 0.89 17.95 -16.32
C SER A 208 0.89 16.46 -16.69
N PRO A 209 1.31 16.00 -17.90
CA PRO A 209 1.35 14.57 -18.18
C PRO A 209 2.37 13.84 -17.31
N LEU A 210 3.56 14.42 -17.13
CA LEU A 210 4.61 13.88 -16.26
C LEU A 210 4.14 13.83 -14.80
N ARG A 211 3.54 14.92 -14.31
CA ARG A 211 3.00 14.99 -12.94
C ARG A 211 1.97 13.89 -12.69
N LEU A 212 1.03 13.69 -13.62
CA LEU A 212 0.00 12.66 -13.54
C LEU A 212 0.60 11.25 -13.53
N THR A 213 1.52 10.96 -14.47
CA THR A 213 2.20 9.65 -14.51
C THR A 213 2.96 9.34 -13.23
N ILE A 214 3.68 10.31 -12.67
CA ILE A 214 4.41 10.13 -11.40
C ILE A 214 3.43 9.97 -10.23
N ALA A 215 2.37 10.79 -10.17
CA ALA A 215 1.36 10.68 -9.13
C ALA A 215 0.74 9.28 -9.11
N GLU A 216 0.38 8.74 -10.27
CA GLU A 216 -0.20 7.40 -10.39
C GLU A 216 0.75 6.29 -10.01
N ALA A 217 2.01 6.37 -10.42
CA ALA A 217 3.03 5.41 -9.99
C ALA A 217 3.16 5.41 -8.46
N ILE A 218 3.16 6.59 -7.84
CA ILE A 218 3.22 6.76 -6.39
C ILE A 218 1.96 6.20 -5.71
N TYR A 219 0.75 6.58 -6.14
CA TYR A 219 -0.49 6.15 -5.50
C TYR A 219 -0.80 4.69 -5.74
N GLY A 220 -0.55 4.17 -6.95
CA GLY A 220 -0.64 2.74 -7.24
C GLY A 220 0.28 1.93 -6.32
N SER A 221 1.54 2.38 -6.16
CA SER A 221 2.49 1.74 -5.25
C SER A 221 2.02 1.83 -3.81
N GLY A 222 1.68 3.02 -3.34
CA GLY A 222 1.25 3.24 -1.97
C GLY A 222 -0.03 2.46 -1.61
N LEU A 223 -0.98 2.33 -2.54
CA LEU A 223 -2.21 1.56 -2.35
C LEU A 223 -1.91 0.06 -2.30
N ALA A 224 -1.05 -0.44 -3.20
CA ALA A 224 -0.61 -1.83 -3.15
C ALA A 224 0.08 -2.17 -1.82
N TRP A 225 1.00 -1.32 -1.35
CA TRP A 225 1.65 -1.48 -0.05
C TRP A 225 0.68 -1.34 1.12
N SER A 226 -0.28 -0.41 1.03
CA SER A 226 -1.33 -0.25 2.05
C SER A 226 -2.21 -1.49 2.13
N HIS A 227 -2.55 -2.09 1.00
CA HIS A 227 -3.32 -3.34 0.96
C HIS A 227 -2.57 -4.48 1.66
N VAL A 228 -1.28 -4.67 1.33
CA VAL A 228 -0.43 -5.68 1.99
C VAL A 228 -0.30 -5.38 3.49
N ALA A 229 -0.09 -4.12 3.87
CA ALA A 229 -0.01 -3.70 5.27
C ALA A 229 -1.32 -3.96 6.03
N MET A 230 -2.48 -3.68 5.42
CA MET A 230 -3.79 -3.95 6.02
C MET A 230 -3.96 -5.46 6.30
N MET A 231 -3.60 -6.30 5.34
CA MET A 231 -3.65 -7.75 5.49
C MET A 231 -2.78 -8.21 6.67
N LEU A 232 -1.53 -7.74 6.76
CA LEU A 232 -0.61 -8.15 7.83
C LEU A 232 -0.95 -7.53 9.21
N ASN A 233 -1.63 -6.39 9.26
CA ASN A 233 -2.01 -5.72 10.52
C ASN A 233 -3.33 -6.26 11.12
N TRP A 234 -4.27 -6.72 10.29
CA TRP A 234 -5.60 -7.12 10.71
C TRP A 234 -5.97 -8.57 10.40
N ARG A 235 -5.37 -9.19 9.38
CA ARG A 235 -5.64 -10.59 8.96
C ARG A 235 -4.43 -11.51 9.15
N SER A 236 -3.49 -11.13 10.02
CA SER A 236 -2.27 -11.91 10.30
C SER A 236 -2.53 -13.36 10.71
N GLU A 237 -3.64 -13.62 11.41
CA GLU A 237 -4.00 -14.96 11.90
C GLU A 237 -4.49 -15.87 10.77
N GLU A 238 -5.20 -15.33 9.79
CA GLU A 238 -5.60 -16.06 8.59
C GLU A 238 -4.40 -16.36 7.69
N ILE A 239 -3.43 -15.44 7.64
CA ILE A 239 -2.19 -15.59 6.86
C ILE A 239 -1.20 -16.56 7.52
N ALA A 240 -1.17 -16.62 8.85
CA ALA A 240 -0.31 -17.55 9.58
C ALA A 240 -0.67 -19.03 9.32
N ASN A 241 -1.93 -19.29 8.94
CA ASN A 241 -2.44 -20.61 8.60
C ASN A 241 -2.29 -20.97 7.11
N LEU A 242 -1.79 -20.04 6.27
CA LEU A 242 -1.49 -20.33 4.87
C LEU A 242 -0.11 -20.99 4.77
N GLU A 243 -0.09 -22.29 4.46
CA GLU A 243 1.13 -22.99 4.05
C GLU A 243 1.56 -22.51 2.66
N ILE A 244 2.38 -21.46 2.61
CA ILE A 244 2.98 -21.02 1.36
C ILE A 244 4.20 -21.90 1.08
N LYS A 245 4.10 -22.78 0.09
CA LYS A 245 5.22 -23.62 -0.36
C LYS A 245 6.41 -22.74 -0.80
N PRO A 246 7.68 -23.10 -0.50
CA PRO A 246 8.83 -22.17 -0.53
C PRO A 246 9.33 -21.78 -1.94
N ARG A 247 8.57 -22.07 -3.00
CA ARG A 247 8.90 -21.71 -4.38
C ARG A 247 7.66 -21.13 -5.04
N MET A 248 7.24 -19.95 -4.60
CA MET A 248 6.27 -19.18 -5.38
C MET A 248 6.94 -18.77 -6.69
N SER A 249 6.48 -19.36 -7.78
CA SER A 249 6.77 -18.87 -9.12
C SER A 249 6.18 -17.45 -9.24
N VAL A 250 6.72 -16.61 -10.13
CA VAL A 250 6.17 -15.28 -10.43
C VAL A 250 4.67 -15.34 -10.74
N LYS A 251 4.22 -16.45 -11.34
CA LYS A 251 2.81 -16.77 -11.57
C LYS A 251 1.99 -16.86 -10.29
N ASP A 252 2.54 -17.46 -9.22
CA ASP A 252 1.86 -17.64 -7.94
C ASP A 252 1.80 -16.33 -7.15
N ALA A 253 2.84 -15.49 -7.24
CA ALA A 253 2.82 -14.15 -6.67
C ALA A 253 1.78 -13.23 -7.36
N VAL A 254 1.66 -13.34 -8.69
CA VAL A 254 0.63 -12.64 -9.48
C VAL A 254 -0.77 -13.21 -9.22
N LEU A 255 -0.92 -14.53 -9.06
CA LEU A 255 -2.19 -15.17 -8.69
C LEU A 255 -2.62 -14.82 -7.28
N LEU A 256 -1.72 -14.79 -6.29
CA LEU A 256 -2.03 -14.28 -4.94
C LEU A 256 -2.46 -12.81 -5.03
N TYR A 257 -1.69 -11.96 -5.73
CA TYR A 257 -2.07 -10.55 -5.88
C TYR A 257 -3.43 -10.37 -6.58
N GLY A 258 -3.72 -11.15 -7.63
CA GLY A 258 -5.00 -11.12 -8.35
C GLY A 258 -6.18 -11.71 -7.55
N GLN A 259 -5.96 -12.80 -6.80
CA GLN A 259 -6.96 -13.38 -5.89
C GLN A 259 -7.19 -12.51 -4.65
N HIS A 260 -6.23 -11.64 -4.28
CA HIS A 260 -6.34 -10.73 -3.15
C HIS A 260 -6.81 -9.32 -3.53
N GLY A 261 -6.64 -8.90 -4.79
CA GLY A 261 -7.16 -7.64 -5.33
C GLY A 261 -8.66 -7.69 -5.67
N MET A 262 -9.19 -8.89 -5.91
CA MET A 262 -10.64 -9.13 -5.88
C MET A 262 -11.02 -9.47 -4.44
N ALA A 263 -11.95 -8.72 -3.84
CA ALA A 263 -12.57 -9.04 -2.54
C ALA A 263 -13.44 -10.32 -2.62
N LEU A 264 -12.94 -11.37 -3.25
CA LEU A 264 -13.55 -12.68 -3.24
C LEU A 264 -13.29 -13.28 -1.87
N PRO A 265 -14.34 -13.70 -1.14
CA PRO A 265 -14.13 -14.52 0.04
C PRO A 265 -13.29 -15.72 -0.39
N PHE A 266 -12.20 -15.99 0.33
CA PHE A 266 -11.44 -17.21 0.14
C PHE A 266 -12.45 -18.35 0.11
N ARG A 267 -12.61 -18.99 -1.04
CA ARG A 267 -13.28 -20.28 -1.11
C ARG A 267 -12.56 -21.10 -0.07
N LYS A 268 -13.26 -21.51 1.00
CA LYS A 268 -12.77 -22.50 1.95
C LYS A 268 -12.16 -23.60 1.10
N THR A 269 -10.83 -23.66 1.07
CA THR A 269 -10.13 -24.82 0.55
C THR A 269 -10.72 -25.97 1.33
N GLU A 270 -11.37 -26.89 0.61
CA GLU A 270 -12.01 -28.06 1.21
C GLU A 270 -11.09 -28.62 2.28
N GLU A 271 -11.66 -28.80 3.46
CA GLU A 271 -11.01 -29.40 4.61
C GLU A 271 -10.30 -30.68 4.15
N HIS A 272 -8.98 -30.61 3.94
CA HIS A 272 -8.14 -31.77 4.19
C HIS A 272 -8.04 -31.88 5.70
N VAL A 273 -9.15 -32.41 6.24
CA VAL A 273 -9.24 -33.03 7.54
C VAL A 273 -7.98 -33.86 7.72
N LEU A 274 -7.27 -33.52 8.79
CA LEU A 274 -6.18 -34.24 9.46
C LEU A 274 -6.06 -35.72 9.06
N PRO A 275 -4.83 -36.28 9.00
CA PRO A 275 -4.67 -37.73 8.86
C PRO A 275 -5.49 -38.39 9.97
N LYS A 276 -6.57 -39.09 9.58
CA LYS A 276 -7.34 -39.88 10.51
C LYS A 276 -6.39 -40.89 11.12
N PHE A 277 -6.47 -41.00 12.44
CA PHE A 277 -5.99 -42.10 13.25
C PHE A 277 -6.35 -43.45 12.59
N ASP A 278 -5.49 -43.96 11.71
CA ASP A 278 -5.54 -45.35 11.23
C ASP A 278 -4.50 -46.24 11.94
N ASP A 279 -3.60 -45.64 12.74
CA ASP A 279 -2.57 -46.39 13.49
C ASP A 279 -3.07 -46.96 14.82
N GLU A 280 -4.10 -46.38 15.44
CA GLU A 280 -4.72 -46.95 16.66
C GLU A 280 -5.68 -48.10 16.36
N LYS A 281 -6.18 -48.21 15.12
CA LYS A 281 -6.99 -49.35 14.70
C LYS A 281 -6.15 -50.56 14.28
N GLN A 282 -4.91 -50.36 13.82
CA GLN A 282 -3.96 -51.45 13.59
C GLN A 282 -3.27 -51.92 14.88
N ALA A 283 -3.10 -51.06 15.89
CA ALA A 283 -2.61 -51.48 17.21
C ALA A 283 -3.66 -52.29 18.01
N LEU A 284 -4.96 -52.03 17.80
CA LEU A 284 -6.07 -52.78 18.42
C LEU A 284 -6.50 -54.03 17.63
N LEU A 285 -5.91 -54.29 16.46
CA LEU A 285 -6.10 -55.51 15.67
C LEU A 285 -4.86 -56.42 15.69
N GLY A 286 -3.88 -56.12 16.54
CA GLY A 286 -2.70 -56.96 16.78
C GLY A 286 -2.84 -57.97 17.93
N ASP A 287 -3.84 -57.82 18.82
CA ASP A 287 -3.97 -58.66 20.02
C ASP A 287 -5.40 -59.20 20.17
N GLY A 288 -5.71 -60.27 19.43
CA GLY A 288 -6.99 -60.97 19.55
C GLY A 288 -7.16 -62.11 18.55
N SER A 289 -6.55 -63.27 18.87
CA SER A 289 -6.85 -64.65 18.41
C SER A 289 -6.87 -64.94 16.91
#